data_AF-A0A6J7TW00-F1
#
_entry.id   AF-A0A6J7TW00-F1
#
_cell.length_a   1.000
_cell.length_b   1.000
_cell.length_c   1.000
_cell.angle_alpha   90.00
_cell.angle_beta   90.00
_cell.angle_gamma   90.00
#
_symmetry.space_group_name_H-M   'P 1'
#
loop_
_entity.id
_entity.type
_entity.pdbx_description
1 polymer ?
#
loop_
_entity_poly.entity_id
_entity_poly.type
_entity_poly.pdbx_seq_one_letter_code
_entity_poly.pdbx_strand_id
1 'polypeptide(L)'
;MTYLGMQIMVEGLALAAFGFLHATTNEPLLKKLLRYVMSDEARHVAFGVLSLKEVYDGMSDAEMKDRQEFAYEASVRMRDRFLQQEVWDRMGVSTKELAPIMLQDPARQLFQQMLFAKIVPNCKKLGLLDRNDKWLRHKFEEMGVIQFEDWQDTTDEVDDFEIGKDLRPIGQ
;
A
#
# COMPACT_ATOMS: atom_id res chain seq x y z
N MET A 1 -5.43 -14.58 -7.34
CA MET A 1 -6.11 -13.68 -6.38
C MET A 1 -5.36 -13.58 -5.06
N THR A 2 -4.98 -14.69 -4.42
CA THR A 2 -4.27 -14.67 -3.13
C THR A 2 -3.03 -13.77 -3.12
N TYR A 3 -2.14 -13.91 -4.11
CA TYR A 3 -0.94 -13.07 -4.17
C TYR A 3 -1.22 -11.61 -4.48
N LEU A 4 -2.27 -11.31 -5.25
CA LEU A 4 -2.68 -9.93 -5.45
C LEU A 4 -3.14 -9.32 -4.12
N GLY A 5 -4.01 -10.02 -3.39
CA GLY A 5 -4.53 -9.54 -2.12
C GLY A 5 -3.46 -9.40 -1.03
N MET A 6 -2.69 -10.45 -0.79
CA MET A 6 -1.72 -10.44 0.31
C MET A 6 -0.45 -9.70 -0.09
N GLN A 7 0.24 -10.15 -1.14
CA GLN A 7 1.57 -9.64 -1.47
C GLN A 7 1.55 -8.24 -2.10
N ILE A 8 0.51 -7.89 -2.86
CA ILE A 8 0.47 -6.56 -3.50
C ILE A 8 -0.34 -5.58 -2.65
N MET A 9 -1.56 -5.94 -2.25
CA MET A 9 -2.40 -5.00 -1.51
C MET A 9 -1.97 -4.89 -0.03
N VAL A 10 -1.99 -5.98 0.73
CA VAL A 10 -1.73 -5.95 2.19
C VAL A 10 -0.29 -5.60 2.52
N GLU A 11 0.68 -6.30 1.94
CA GLU A 11 2.09 -6.08 2.25
C GLU A 11 2.60 -4.76 1.65
N GLY A 12 2.09 -4.35 0.48
CA GLY A 12 2.36 -3.01 -0.08
C GLY A 12 1.89 -1.89 0.85
N LEU A 13 0.69 -2.02 1.42
CA LEU A 13 0.18 -1.11 2.45
C LEU A 13 1.07 -1.13 3.70
N ALA A 14 1.45 -2.32 4.16
CA ALA A 14 2.28 -2.51 5.34
C ALA A 14 3.65 -1.84 5.19
N LEU A 15 4.29 -1.98 4.02
CA LEU A 15 5.59 -1.37 3.75
C LEU A 15 5.53 0.16 3.81
N ALA A 16 4.48 0.76 3.24
CA ALA A 16 4.25 2.21 3.34
C ALA A 16 4.04 2.66 4.80
N ALA A 17 3.19 1.95 5.54
CA ALA A 17 2.90 2.26 6.94
C ALA A 17 4.13 2.11 7.84
N PHE A 18 4.87 1.00 7.70
CA PHE A 18 6.06 0.72 8.51
C PHE A 18 7.19 1.69 8.20
N GLY A 19 7.38 2.11 6.94
CA GLY A 19 8.39 3.11 6.67
C GLY A 19 8.02 4.51 7.16
N PHE A 20 6.74 4.88 7.18
CA PHE A 20 6.30 6.09 7.88
C PHE A 20 6.60 6.02 9.38
N LEU A 21 6.29 4.90 10.03
CA LEU A 21 6.60 4.68 11.45
C LEU A 21 8.11 4.67 11.71
N HIS A 22 8.90 4.07 10.82
CA HIS A 22 10.35 4.02 10.94
C HIS A 22 10.99 5.40 10.80
N ALA A 23 10.45 6.24 9.91
CA ALA A 23 10.90 7.61 9.71
C ALA A 23 10.58 8.52 10.90
N THR A 24 9.49 8.26 11.62
CA THR A 24 8.99 9.14 12.69
C THR A 24 9.38 8.68 14.10
N THR A 25 9.62 7.39 14.32
CA THR A 25 10.01 6.88 15.63
C THR A 25 11.42 7.29 16.04
N ASN A 26 11.57 7.64 17.31
CA ASN A 26 12.86 7.90 17.96
C ASN A 26 13.32 6.73 18.85
N GLU A 27 12.49 5.70 19.03
CA GLU A 27 12.83 4.56 19.90
C GLU A 27 13.73 3.57 19.15
N PRO A 28 14.98 3.34 19.61
CA PRO A 28 15.97 2.56 18.86
C PRO A 28 15.56 1.10 18.61
N LEU A 29 14.92 0.43 19.56
CA LEU A 29 14.51 -0.97 19.39
C LEU A 29 13.41 -1.10 18.34
N LEU A 30 12.39 -0.25 18.40
CA LEU A 30 11.29 -0.20 17.44
C LEU A 30 11.81 0.13 16.04
N LYS A 31 12.76 1.05 15.93
CA LYS A 31 13.41 1.38 14.65
C LYS A 31 14.09 0.15 14.05
N LYS A 32 14.82 -0.61 14.88
CA LYS A 32 15.47 -1.87 14.46
C LYS A 32 14.45 -2.95 14.08
N LEU A 33 13.37 -3.11 14.85
CA LEU A 33 12.30 -4.07 14.55
C LEU A 33 11.60 -3.75 13.23
N LEU A 34 11.22 -2.49 13.02
CA LEU A 34 10.62 -2.03 11.77
C LEU A 34 11.54 -2.28 10.58
N ARG A 35 12.85 -2.06 10.73
CA ARG A 35 13.84 -2.38 9.68
C ARG A 35 13.81 -3.85 9.27
N TYR A 36 13.72 -4.77 10.22
CA TYR A 36 13.64 -6.21 9.91
C TYR A 36 12.31 -6.57 9.23
N VAL A 37 11.19 -6.08 9.76
CA VAL A 37 9.86 -6.35 9.17
C VAL A 37 9.80 -5.82 7.74
N MET A 38 10.24 -4.58 7.50
CA MET A 38 10.27 -3.99 6.16
C MET A 38 11.15 -4.80 5.19
N SER A 39 12.24 -5.40 5.67
CA SER A 39 13.10 -6.29 4.88
C SER A 39 12.34 -7.52 4.39
N ASP A 40 11.54 -8.13 5.25
CA ASP A 40 10.77 -9.32 4.91
C ASP A 40 9.59 -8.98 4.00
N GLU A 41 8.82 -7.94 4.31
CA GLU A 41 7.67 -7.55 3.46
C GLU A 41 8.10 -7.08 2.07
N ALA A 42 9.26 -6.40 1.94
CA ALA A 42 9.78 -6.04 0.63
C ALA A 42 10.05 -7.29 -0.24
N ARG A 43 10.58 -8.38 0.35
CA ARG A 43 10.78 -9.65 -0.37
C ARG A 43 9.46 -10.34 -0.70
N HIS A 44 8.48 -10.30 0.19
CA HIS A 44 7.16 -10.88 -0.07
C HIS A 44 6.43 -10.16 -1.22
N VAL A 45 6.45 -8.82 -1.23
CA VAL A 45 5.92 -8.01 -2.33
C VAL A 45 6.65 -8.34 -3.63
N ALA A 46 7.98 -8.40 -3.60
CA ALA A 46 8.78 -8.70 -4.78
C ALA A 46 8.49 -10.09 -5.35
N PHE A 47 8.38 -11.09 -4.48
CA PHE A 47 7.93 -12.43 -4.86
C PHE A 47 6.54 -12.42 -5.48
N GLY A 48 5.61 -11.63 -4.91
CA GLY A 48 4.26 -11.43 -5.44
C GLY A 48 4.28 -10.85 -6.85
N VAL A 49 5.06 -9.79 -7.08
CA VAL A 49 5.19 -9.16 -8.41
C VAL A 49 5.72 -10.16 -9.43
N LEU A 50 6.84 -10.83 -9.13
CA LEU A 50 7.45 -11.81 -10.03
C LEU A 50 6.49 -12.97 -10.34
N SER A 51 5.82 -13.51 -9.32
CA SER A 51 4.90 -14.64 -9.47
C SER A 51 3.63 -14.30 -10.25
N LEU A 52 3.18 -13.03 -10.18
CA LEU A 52 1.96 -12.60 -10.86
C LEU A 52 2.22 -12.12 -12.28
N LYS A 53 3.38 -11.52 -12.55
CA LYS A 53 3.66 -10.87 -13.85
C LYS A 53 3.50 -11.82 -15.03
N GLU A 54 4.17 -12.97 -14.98
CA GLU A 54 4.13 -13.95 -16.07
C GLU A 54 2.71 -14.49 -16.29
N VAL A 55 1.96 -14.69 -15.20
CA VAL A 55 0.58 -15.18 -15.29
C VAL A 55 -0.34 -14.12 -15.90
N TYR A 56 -0.20 -12.86 -15.49
CA TYR A 56 -1.07 -11.76 -15.94
C TYR A 56 -0.85 -11.40 -17.41
N ASP A 57 0.37 -11.58 -17.92
CA ASP A 57 0.69 -11.37 -19.33
C ASP A 57 -0.08 -12.33 -20.25
N GLY A 58 -0.43 -13.52 -19.74
CA GLY A 58 -1.25 -14.51 -20.45
C GLY A 58 -2.75 -14.42 -20.20
N MET A 59 -3.23 -13.53 -19.32
CA MET A 59 -4.65 -13.45 -18.94
C MET A 59 -5.48 -12.68 -19.97
N SER A 60 -6.73 -13.14 -20.14
CA SER A 60 -7.75 -12.42 -20.89
C SER A 60 -8.14 -11.10 -20.22
N ASP A 61 -8.76 -10.20 -20.98
CA ASP A 61 -9.26 -8.92 -20.46
C ASP A 61 -10.32 -9.10 -19.36
N ALA A 62 -11.17 -10.14 -19.47
CA ALA A 62 -12.14 -10.49 -18.45
C ALA A 62 -11.48 -10.93 -17.15
N GLU A 63 -10.47 -11.80 -17.21
CA GLU A 63 -9.73 -12.20 -16.00
C GLU A 63 -8.97 -11.02 -15.39
N MET A 64 -8.32 -10.19 -16.21
CA MET A 64 -7.66 -8.98 -15.74
C MET A 64 -8.65 -8.02 -15.08
N LYS A 65 -9.88 -7.95 -15.59
CA LYS A 65 -10.93 -7.11 -15.01
C LYS A 65 -11.28 -7.55 -13.59
N ASP A 66 -11.43 -8.85 -13.34
CA ASP A 66 -11.66 -9.37 -11.98
C ASP A 66 -10.56 -8.94 -10.99
N ARG A 67 -9.30 -8.90 -11.46
CA ARG A 67 -8.15 -8.49 -10.63
C ARG A 67 -8.17 -6.99 -10.36
N GLN A 68 -8.51 -6.20 -11.37
CA GLN A 68 -8.68 -4.75 -11.22
C GLN A 68 -9.79 -4.41 -10.23
N GLU A 69 -10.96 -5.05 -10.36
CA GLU A 69 -12.09 -4.84 -9.44
C GLU A 69 -11.73 -5.22 -8.01
N PHE A 70 -11.09 -6.38 -7.83
CA PHE A 70 -10.60 -6.79 -6.52
C PHE A 70 -9.57 -5.81 -5.94
N ALA A 71 -8.60 -5.36 -6.73
CA ALA A 71 -7.60 -4.40 -6.27
C ALA A 71 -8.27 -3.09 -5.82
N TYR A 72 -9.23 -2.59 -6.60
CA TYR A 72 -9.99 -1.39 -6.24
C TYR A 72 -10.80 -1.57 -4.95
N GLU A 73 -11.56 -2.67 -4.83
CA GLU A 73 -12.35 -2.94 -3.62
C GLU A 73 -11.46 -3.07 -2.37
N ALA A 74 -10.32 -3.76 -2.51
CA ALA A 74 -9.34 -3.88 -1.42
C ALA A 74 -8.81 -2.49 -1.03
N SER A 75 -8.43 -1.65 -2.01
CA SER A 75 -7.97 -0.28 -1.77
C SER A 75 -8.99 0.55 -1.00
N VAL A 76 -10.27 0.52 -1.39
CA VAL A 76 -11.34 1.26 -0.71
C VAL A 76 -11.46 0.81 0.76
N ARG A 77 -11.50 -0.51 1.00
CA ARG A 77 -11.60 -1.06 2.37
C ARG A 77 -10.38 -0.70 3.23
N MET A 78 -9.19 -0.72 2.65
CA MET A 78 -7.94 -0.39 3.34
C MET A 78 -7.88 1.08 3.74
N ARG A 79 -8.26 1.99 2.83
CA ARG A 79 -8.36 3.44 3.11
C ARG A 79 -9.27 3.72 4.31
N ASP A 80 -10.40 3.03 4.38
CA ASP A 80 -11.45 3.29 5.36
C ASP A 80 -11.13 2.69 6.76
N ARG A 81 -10.22 1.71 6.84
CA ARG A 81 -9.87 1.01 8.09
C ARG A 81 -9.06 1.85 9.10
N PHE A 82 -8.49 2.98 8.70
CA PHE A 82 -7.59 3.80 9.55
C PHE A 82 -8.29 4.77 10.51
N LEU A 83 -9.59 4.66 10.72
CA LEU A 83 -10.29 5.44 11.76
C LEU A 83 -9.99 4.95 13.19
N GLN A 84 -9.35 3.79 13.35
CA GLN A 84 -8.97 3.20 14.66
C GLN A 84 -10.10 3.19 15.69
N GLN A 85 -11.36 3.12 15.24
CA GLN A 85 -12.54 3.32 16.08
C GLN A 85 -12.57 2.37 17.28
N GLU A 86 -12.14 1.13 17.06
CA GLU A 86 -12.06 0.09 18.10
C GLU A 86 -11.03 0.37 19.19
N VAL A 87 -9.98 1.16 18.90
CA VAL A 87 -8.99 1.59 19.89
C VAL A 87 -9.59 2.70 20.74
N TRP A 88 -10.20 3.69 20.10
CA TRP A 88 -10.85 4.81 20.78
C TRP A 88 -11.98 4.36 21.70
N ASP A 89 -12.81 3.44 21.22
CA ASP A 89 -13.89 2.83 22.02
C ASP A 89 -13.34 2.15 23.29
N ARG A 90 -12.26 1.36 23.16
CA ARG A 90 -11.59 0.72 24.31
C ARG A 90 -10.95 1.71 25.27
N MET A 91 -10.53 2.87 24.77
CA MET A 91 -10.00 3.96 25.59
C MET A 91 -11.11 4.83 26.21
N GLY A 92 -12.39 4.47 26.03
CA GLY A 92 -13.54 5.19 26.58
C GLY A 92 -13.91 6.46 25.80
N VAL A 93 -13.43 6.61 24.56
CA VAL A 93 -13.71 7.77 23.71
C VAL A 93 -14.88 7.45 22.77
N SER A 94 -15.90 8.32 22.77
CA SER A 94 -17.06 8.19 21.89
C SER A 94 -16.66 8.28 20.42
N THR A 95 -16.74 7.16 19.70
CA THR A 95 -16.42 7.10 18.26
C THR A 95 -17.34 7.97 17.42
N LYS A 96 -18.59 8.19 17.85
CA LYS A 96 -19.55 9.10 17.20
C LYS A 96 -19.11 10.57 17.28
N GLU A 97 -18.51 10.97 18.39
CA GLU A 97 -18.01 12.34 18.58
C GLU A 97 -16.65 12.54 17.89
N LEU A 98 -15.83 11.49 17.87
CA LEU A 98 -14.50 11.53 17.29
C LEU A 98 -14.51 11.44 15.75
N ALA A 99 -15.44 10.68 15.16
CA ALA A 99 -15.46 10.46 13.72
C ALA A 99 -15.52 11.75 12.88
N PRO A 100 -16.37 12.75 13.20
CA PRO A 100 -16.37 14.03 12.48
C PRO A 100 -15.03 14.76 12.56
N ILE A 101 -14.35 14.72 13.72
CA ILE A 101 -13.06 15.38 13.94
C ILE A 101 -11.98 14.69 13.11
N MET A 102 -11.91 13.36 13.17
CA MET A 102 -10.94 12.58 12.37
C MET A 102 -11.22 12.63 10.86
N LEU A 103 -12.47 12.87 10.43
CA LEU A 103 -12.80 13.08 9.02
C LEU A 103 -12.30 14.41 8.48
N GLN A 104 -12.10 15.41 9.36
CA GLN A 104 -11.63 16.74 8.99
C GLN A 104 -10.11 16.90 9.13
N ASP A 105 -9.41 15.95 9.74
CA ASP A 105 -7.96 16.02 9.95
C ASP A 105 -7.18 15.94 8.62
N PRO A 106 -6.45 16.99 8.22
CA PRO A 106 -5.63 16.98 7.01
C PRO A 106 -4.49 15.95 7.07
N ALA A 107 -3.96 15.67 8.27
CA ALA A 107 -2.88 14.69 8.43
C ALA A 107 -3.36 13.28 8.05
N ARG A 108 -4.65 12.98 8.30
CA ARG A 108 -5.25 11.72 7.87
C ARG A 108 -5.30 11.60 6.35
N GLN A 109 -5.69 12.65 5.63
CA GLN A 109 -5.76 12.60 4.17
C GLN A 109 -4.37 12.31 3.58
N LEU A 110 -3.35 13.00 4.08
CA LEU A 110 -1.96 12.77 3.65
C LEU A 110 -1.51 11.34 3.96
N PHE A 111 -1.75 10.86 5.18
CA PHE A 111 -1.40 9.50 5.58
C PHE A 111 -2.12 8.45 4.72
N GLN A 112 -3.42 8.62 4.48
CA GLN A 112 -4.21 7.74 3.63
C GLN A 112 -3.68 7.70 2.19
N GLN A 113 -3.24 8.82 1.63
CA GLN A 113 -2.62 8.82 0.31
C GLN A 113 -1.26 8.10 0.35
N MET A 114 -0.39 8.43 1.30
CA MET A 114 0.94 7.82 1.44
C MET A 114 0.88 6.29 1.55
N LEU A 115 -0.17 5.73 2.15
CA LEU A 115 -0.38 4.30 2.23
C LEU A 115 -0.45 3.59 0.86
N PHE A 116 -0.82 4.31 -0.19
CA PHE A 116 -0.88 3.78 -1.56
C PHE A 116 0.41 3.99 -2.36
N ALA A 117 1.43 4.64 -1.79
CA ALA A 117 2.71 4.92 -2.44
C ALA A 117 3.45 3.67 -2.92
N LYS A 118 3.15 2.50 -2.35
CA LYS A 118 3.71 1.20 -2.78
C LYS A 118 2.70 0.30 -3.48
N ILE A 119 1.41 0.61 -3.44
CA ILE A 119 0.38 -0.18 -4.13
C ILE A 119 0.29 0.24 -5.60
N VAL A 120 0.21 1.55 -5.87
CA VAL A 120 -0.02 2.07 -7.23
C VAL A 120 1.10 1.71 -8.20
N PRO A 121 2.41 1.86 -7.86
CA PRO A 121 3.50 1.42 -8.73
C PRO A 121 3.44 -0.09 -9.05
N ASN A 122 3.17 -0.93 -8.04
CA ASN A 122 3.11 -2.38 -8.24
C ASN A 122 1.90 -2.78 -9.11
N CYS A 123 0.74 -2.11 -8.95
CA CYS A 123 -0.39 -2.29 -9.86
C CYS A 123 -0.04 -1.90 -11.30
N LYS A 124 0.73 -0.83 -11.51
CA LYS A 124 1.23 -0.44 -12.83
C LYS A 124 2.16 -1.49 -13.42
N LYS A 125 3.13 -1.95 -12.64
CA LYS A 125 4.10 -2.99 -13.05
C LYS A 125 3.43 -4.30 -13.46
N LEU A 126 2.32 -4.65 -12.81
CA LEU A 126 1.48 -5.81 -13.14
C LEU A 126 0.52 -5.58 -14.32
N GLY A 127 0.57 -4.41 -14.98
CA GLY A 127 -0.29 -4.06 -16.12
C GLY A 127 -1.74 -3.76 -15.74
N LEU A 128 -2.08 -3.70 -14.45
CA LEU A 128 -3.46 -3.50 -13.99
C LEU A 128 -3.96 -2.08 -14.28
N LEU A 129 -3.08 -1.07 -14.34
CA LEU A 129 -3.47 0.31 -14.60
C LEU A 129 -3.77 0.60 -16.09
N ASP A 130 -3.17 -0.16 -17.01
CA ASP A 130 -3.17 0.19 -18.43
C ASP A 130 -4.14 -0.68 -19.26
N ARG A 131 -4.49 -1.89 -18.78
CA ARG A 131 -5.46 -2.79 -19.40
C ARG A 131 -6.91 -2.34 -19.19
N ASN A 132 -7.83 -2.89 -19.98
CA ASN A 132 -9.29 -2.65 -19.87
C ASN A 132 -9.66 -1.16 -19.86
N ASP A 133 -9.25 -0.44 -20.90
CA ASP A 133 -9.49 0.99 -21.06
C ASP A 133 -9.08 1.83 -19.83
N LYS A 134 -7.98 1.41 -19.18
CA LYS A 134 -7.40 2.09 -18.02
C LYS A 134 -8.39 2.23 -16.84
N TRP A 135 -9.35 1.31 -16.73
CA TRP A 135 -10.40 1.40 -15.72
C TRP A 135 -9.87 1.57 -14.29
N LEU A 136 -8.86 0.79 -13.89
CA LEU A 136 -8.31 0.87 -12.53
C LEU A 136 -7.56 2.20 -12.30
N ARG A 137 -6.86 2.70 -13.32
CA ARG A 137 -6.19 4.00 -13.28
C ARG A 137 -7.19 5.12 -13.03
N HIS A 138 -8.31 5.15 -13.77
CA HIS A 138 -9.37 6.12 -13.53
C HIS A 138 -9.97 6.01 -12.12
N LYS A 139 -10.10 4.79 -11.58
CA LYS A 139 -10.52 4.60 -10.19
C LYS A 139 -9.51 5.08 -9.16
N PHE A 140 -8.21 4.98 -9.43
CA PHE A 140 -7.17 5.55 -8.59
C PHE A 140 -7.03 7.07 -8.74
N GLU A 141 -7.37 7.64 -9.90
CA GLU A 141 -7.56 9.09 -10.10
C GLU A 141 -8.71 9.61 -9.23
N GLU A 142 -9.89 8.98 -9.32
CA GLU A 142 -11.06 9.31 -8.48
C GLU A 142 -10.76 9.20 -6.98
N MET A 143 -9.91 8.24 -6.59
CA MET A 143 -9.48 8.04 -5.20
C MET A 143 -8.41 9.03 -4.73
N GLY A 144 -7.76 9.77 -5.64
CA GLY A 144 -6.71 10.74 -5.32
C GLY A 144 -5.37 10.11 -4.93
N VAL A 145 -5.03 8.95 -5.50
CA VAL A 145 -3.76 8.24 -5.23
C VAL A 145 -2.91 8.01 -6.48
N ILE A 146 -3.41 8.35 -7.67
CA ILE A 146 -2.73 8.06 -8.92
C ILE A 146 -1.35 8.72 -9.03
N GLN A 147 -1.10 9.82 -8.32
CA GLN A 147 0.16 10.57 -8.31
C GLN A 147 1.40 9.72 -7.96
N PHE A 148 1.20 8.54 -7.36
CA PHE A 148 2.27 7.61 -7.02
C PHE A 148 2.65 6.68 -8.17
N GLU A 149 1.97 6.70 -9.32
CA GLU A 149 2.15 5.67 -10.36
C GLU A 149 3.56 5.58 -10.96
N ASP A 150 4.32 6.65 -10.89
CA ASP A 150 5.69 6.75 -11.43
C ASP A 150 6.75 6.69 -10.32
N TRP A 151 6.35 6.43 -9.08
CA TRP A 151 7.28 6.22 -7.98
C TRP A 151 7.95 4.85 -8.12
N GLN A 152 9.14 4.70 -7.52
CA GLN A 152 9.84 3.42 -7.48
C GLN A 152 8.94 2.35 -6.86
N ASP A 153 8.76 1.27 -7.61
CA ASP A 153 8.06 0.09 -7.13
C ASP A 153 8.94 -0.73 -6.19
N THR A 154 8.32 -1.65 -5.46
CA THR A 154 9.01 -2.38 -4.39
C THR A 154 10.08 -3.32 -4.92
N THR A 155 9.94 -3.87 -6.13
CA THR A 155 10.96 -4.77 -6.69
C THR A 155 12.28 -4.06 -6.99
N ASP A 156 12.22 -2.79 -7.36
CA ASP A 156 13.42 -1.98 -7.66
C ASP A 156 14.13 -1.51 -6.37
N GLU A 157 13.43 -1.49 -5.23
CA GLU A 157 13.96 -1.07 -3.93
C GLU A 157 14.29 -2.23 -2.97
N VAL A 158 14.04 -3.50 -3.33
CA VAL A 158 14.26 -4.65 -2.41
C VAL A 158 15.66 -4.62 -1.81
N ASP A 159 16.65 -4.23 -2.61
CA ASP A 159 18.04 -4.14 -2.21
C ASP A 159 18.31 -3.03 -1.19
N ASP A 160 17.48 -1.97 -1.14
CA ASP A 160 17.54 -0.95 -0.08
C ASP A 160 16.97 -1.48 1.24
N PHE A 161 16.09 -2.47 1.15
CA PHE A 161 15.53 -3.15 2.30
C PHE A 161 16.46 -4.22 2.88
N GLU A 162 17.64 -4.46 2.28
CA GLU A 162 18.64 -5.35 2.85
C GLU A 162 19.23 -4.82 4.16
N ILE A 163 19.36 -5.73 5.13
CA ILE A 163 19.91 -5.42 6.45
C ILE A 163 21.38 -5.02 6.29
N GLY A 164 21.74 -3.84 6.81
CA GLY A 164 23.11 -3.31 6.77
C GLY A 164 23.33 -2.18 5.75
N LYS A 165 22.36 -1.90 4.88
CA LYS A 165 22.32 -0.68 4.06
C LYS A 165 21.51 0.42 4.76
N ASP A 166 21.73 1.68 4.35
CA ASP A 166 20.88 2.80 4.78
C ASP A 166 19.56 2.80 4.01
N LEU A 167 18.46 3.07 4.71
CA LEU A 167 17.13 3.20 4.09
C LEU A 167 17.04 4.50 3.31
N ARG A 168 16.70 4.40 2.02
CA ARG A 168 16.24 5.56 1.24
C ARG A 168 14.86 6.01 1.76
N PRO A 169 14.53 7.31 1.73
CA PRO A 169 13.19 7.78 2.07
C PRO A 169 12.14 7.15 1.15
N ILE A 170 11.02 6.66 1.71
CA ILE A 170 9.93 6.10 0.92
C ILE A 170 9.40 7.16 -0.04
N GLY A 171 9.42 6.86 -1.35
CA GLY A 171 8.79 7.69 -2.39
C GLY A 171 9.72 8.63 -3.14
N GLN A 172 11.03 8.38 -3.13
CA GLN A 172 12.04 9.07 -3.95
C GLN A 172 12.65 8.14 -4.99
#